data_AF-A0A925JUU5-F1
#
_entry.id   AF-A0A925JUU5-F1
#
_cell.length_a   1.000
_cell.length_b   1.000
_cell.length_c   1.000
_cell.angle_alpha   90.00
_cell.angle_beta   90.00
_cell.angle_gamma   90.00
#
_symmetry.space_group_name_H-M   'P 1'
#
loop_
_entity.id
_entity.type
_entity.pdbx_description
1 polymer ?
#
loop_
_entity_poly.entity_id
_entity_poly.type
_entity_poly.pdbx_seq_one_letter_code
_entity_poly.pdbx_strand_id
1 'polypeptide(L)'
;MFLARIPRSLQLALAGAVLLVSQLSAGPISLGTWYEFSYELPGVPATGCQPNDPNGSFCGPSFGTPSEFLDAPPWTFSVGARGAFFTVTDAFLADSRFEIFNNGVSLGLTSAFTPGVDCLDDPQVCATTPGISSAKLTLTPGSYSITIVPTQGELGVGFLQVSNVPEPASVGLIAAGMAALTFAGSRRKKKEVRS
;
A
#
# COMPACT_ATOMS: atom_id res chain seq x y z
N MET A 1 58.53 -24.13 50.20
CA MET A 1 58.83 -24.38 48.77
C MET A 1 58.21 -25.72 48.39
N PHE A 2 56.95 -25.70 47.93
CA PHE A 2 56.28 -26.84 47.29
C PHE A 2 55.37 -26.25 46.20
N LEU A 3 55.73 -26.48 44.95
CA LEU A 3 54.99 -26.07 43.75
C LEU A 3 53.97 -27.15 43.42
N ALA A 4 52.68 -26.87 43.63
CA ALA A 4 51.59 -27.72 43.13
C ALA A 4 51.23 -27.28 41.70
N ARG A 5 51.47 -28.17 40.72
CA ARG A 5 51.05 -28.00 39.33
C ARG A 5 49.54 -28.29 39.22
N ILE A 6 48.77 -27.31 38.76
CA ILE A 6 47.33 -27.47 38.47
C ILE A 6 47.18 -27.90 37.00
N PRO A 7 46.44 -28.98 36.70
CA PRO A 7 46.29 -29.49 35.34
C PRO A 7 45.38 -28.60 34.47
N ARG A 8 45.83 -28.41 33.23
CA ARG A 8 45.11 -27.80 32.12
C ARG A 8 44.08 -28.78 31.56
N SER A 9 42.80 -28.60 31.85
CA SER A 9 41.72 -29.11 30.99
C SER A 9 40.35 -28.71 31.54
N LEU A 10 39.87 -27.52 31.17
CA LEU A 10 38.44 -27.28 31.07
C LEU A 10 38.20 -26.18 30.02
N GLN A 11 38.12 -26.62 28.77
CA GLN A 11 37.60 -25.78 27.69
C GLN A 11 36.10 -25.57 27.96
N LEU A 12 35.74 -24.39 28.46
CA LEU A 12 34.35 -23.94 28.44
C LEU A 12 33.98 -23.66 26.98
N ALA A 13 33.24 -24.57 26.37
CA ALA A 13 32.54 -24.31 25.13
C ALA A 13 31.33 -23.40 25.44
N LEU A 14 31.47 -22.11 25.15
CA LEU A 14 30.34 -21.18 25.12
C LEU A 14 29.55 -21.45 23.84
N ALA A 15 28.52 -22.30 23.92
CA ALA A 15 27.55 -22.47 22.83
C ALA A 15 26.63 -21.25 22.81
N GLY A 16 26.90 -20.32 21.90
CA GLY A 16 26.01 -19.18 21.64
C GLY A 16 24.72 -19.66 20.99
N ALA A 17 23.61 -19.61 21.72
CA ALA A 17 22.28 -19.82 21.16
C ALA A 17 21.91 -18.60 20.29
N VAL A 18 22.01 -18.76 18.97
CA VAL A 18 21.47 -17.78 18.01
C VAL A 18 19.95 -17.97 17.97
N LEU A 19 19.20 -17.07 18.61
CA LEU A 19 17.76 -16.98 18.45
C LEU A 19 17.48 -16.50 17.02
N LEU A 20 17.07 -17.42 16.14
CA LEU A 20 16.51 -17.08 14.83
C LEU A 20 15.13 -16.47 15.06
N VAL A 21 15.08 -15.15 15.23
CA VAL A 21 13.83 -14.41 15.13
C VAL A 21 13.47 -14.38 13.65
N SER A 22 12.52 -15.21 13.22
CA SER A 22 11.91 -15.08 11.90
C SER A 22 11.18 -13.74 11.86
N GLN A 23 11.82 -12.73 11.29
CA GLN A 23 11.13 -11.51 10.90
C GLN A 23 10.09 -11.93 9.86
N LEU A 24 8.80 -11.88 10.23
CA LEU A 24 7.71 -11.84 9.27
C LEU A 24 7.95 -10.58 8.43
N SER A 25 8.62 -10.75 7.30
CA SER A 25 8.79 -9.70 6.32
C SER A 25 7.45 -9.54 5.63
N ALA A 26 6.87 -8.35 5.71
CA ALA A 26 5.78 -7.96 4.82
C ALA A 26 6.17 -8.29 3.38
N GLY A 27 5.29 -8.99 2.69
CA GLY A 27 5.32 -9.25 1.27
C GLY A 27 5.10 -7.94 0.50
N PRO A 28 5.58 -7.89 -0.75
CA PRO A 28 5.39 -6.70 -1.58
C PRO A 28 3.92 -6.50 -1.94
N ILE A 29 3.39 -5.28 -1.75
CA ILE A 29 2.08 -4.89 -2.29
C ILE A 29 2.17 -4.78 -3.82
N SER A 30 1.28 -5.48 -4.53
CA SER A 30 1.15 -5.37 -5.98
C SER A 30 0.35 -4.15 -6.39
N LEU A 31 0.78 -3.46 -7.46
CA LEU A 31 0.05 -2.31 -7.98
C LEU A 31 -1.26 -2.74 -8.66
N GLY A 32 -2.34 -2.03 -8.38
CA GLY A 32 -3.67 -2.25 -8.98
C GLY A 32 -4.53 -3.30 -8.29
N THR A 33 -4.03 -3.97 -7.25
CA THR A 33 -4.79 -4.92 -6.43
C THR A 33 -5.33 -4.23 -5.18
N TRP A 34 -6.59 -4.51 -4.83
CA TRP A 34 -7.12 -4.11 -3.53
C TRP A 34 -6.67 -5.08 -2.46
N TYR A 35 -6.36 -4.55 -1.29
CA TYR A 35 -5.79 -5.27 -0.20
C TYR A 35 -6.60 -5.04 1.06
N GLU A 36 -6.91 -6.11 1.77
CA GLU A 36 -7.79 -6.10 2.95
C GLU A 36 -6.95 -6.16 4.23
N PHE A 37 -7.25 -5.28 5.17
CA PHE A 37 -6.64 -5.24 6.50
C PHE A 37 -7.72 -5.22 7.58
N SER A 38 -7.38 -5.68 8.77
CA SER A 38 -8.24 -5.61 9.95
C SER A 38 -7.74 -4.57 10.94
N TYR A 39 -8.64 -4.02 11.74
CA TYR A 39 -8.33 -3.11 12.83
C TYR A 39 -9.27 -3.37 14.02
N GLU A 40 -8.84 -2.99 15.22
CA GLU A 40 -9.58 -3.32 16.45
C GLU A 40 -9.91 -2.09 17.30
N LEU A 41 -8.91 -1.27 17.62
CA LEU A 41 -9.06 -0.17 18.56
C LEU A 41 -8.34 1.09 18.06
N PRO A 42 -8.90 2.29 18.29
CA PRO A 42 -8.22 3.53 18.00
C PRO A 42 -6.84 3.62 18.66
N GLY A 43 -5.84 4.05 17.88
CA GLY A 43 -4.45 4.18 18.31
C GLY A 43 -3.62 2.90 18.23
N VAL A 44 -4.23 1.75 17.93
CA VAL A 44 -3.52 0.48 17.69
C VAL A 44 -3.34 0.30 16.18
N PRO A 45 -2.11 0.07 15.67
CA PRO A 45 -1.90 -0.18 14.25
C PRO A 45 -2.77 -1.31 13.71
N ALA A 46 -3.38 -1.07 12.54
CA ALA A 46 -4.11 -2.08 11.80
C ALA A 46 -3.19 -3.24 11.40
N THR A 47 -3.73 -4.46 11.42
CA THR A 47 -3.05 -5.71 11.08
C THR A 47 -3.52 -6.23 9.72
N GLY A 48 -2.83 -7.21 9.16
CA GLY A 48 -3.35 -7.94 8.01
C GLY A 48 -4.59 -8.77 8.36
N CYS A 49 -5.03 -9.59 7.41
CA CYS A 49 -6.16 -10.50 7.58
C CYS A 49 -5.67 -11.95 7.65
N GLN A 50 -6.33 -12.78 8.46
CA GLN A 50 -6.04 -14.22 8.44
C GLN A 50 -6.44 -14.84 7.08
N PRO A 51 -5.65 -15.79 6.53
CA PRO A 51 -4.48 -16.43 7.12
C PRO A 51 -3.14 -15.74 6.83
N ASN A 52 -3.13 -14.63 6.09
CA ASN A 52 -1.90 -13.97 5.64
C ASN A 52 -1.18 -13.25 6.79
N ASP A 53 -1.92 -12.72 7.76
CA ASP A 53 -1.40 -12.28 9.06
C ASP A 53 -1.94 -13.17 10.19
N PRO A 54 -1.10 -14.03 10.80
CA PRO A 54 -1.51 -14.87 11.93
C PRO A 54 -1.94 -14.09 13.18
N ASN A 55 -1.49 -12.84 13.34
CA ASN A 55 -1.86 -11.98 14.46
C ASN A 55 -3.06 -11.07 14.13
N GLY A 56 -3.50 -11.05 12.87
CA GLY A 56 -4.67 -10.29 12.45
C GLY A 56 -5.98 -10.98 12.81
N SER A 57 -7.07 -10.22 12.70
CA SER A 57 -8.42 -10.75 12.82
C SER A 57 -8.85 -11.50 11.55
N PHE A 58 -9.92 -12.29 11.67
CA PHE A 58 -10.53 -12.97 10.52
C PHE A 58 -11.26 -11.95 9.65
N CYS A 59 -10.95 -11.93 8.35
CA CYS A 59 -11.64 -11.13 7.35
C CYS A 59 -12.43 -12.04 6.41
N GLY A 60 -13.63 -11.62 6.04
CA GLY A 60 -14.35 -12.22 4.92
C GLY A 60 -13.74 -11.73 3.60
N PRO A 61 -13.66 -12.57 2.56
CA PRO A 61 -13.17 -12.13 1.26
C PRO A 61 -14.13 -11.12 0.61
N SER A 62 -13.59 -10.01 0.11
CA SER A 62 -14.37 -8.96 -0.56
C SER A 62 -15.13 -9.47 -1.79
N PHE A 63 -16.28 -8.84 -2.07
CA PHE A 63 -17.06 -9.04 -3.30
C PHE A 63 -16.46 -8.30 -4.51
N GLY A 64 -15.67 -7.26 -4.28
CA GLY A 64 -14.91 -6.61 -5.34
C GLY A 64 -13.66 -7.41 -5.71
N THR A 65 -13.40 -7.53 -7.01
CA THR A 65 -12.22 -8.27 -7.53
C THR A 65 -11.38 -7.38 -8.45
N PRO A 66 -10.03 -7.52 -8.43
CA PRO A 66 -9.24 -8.40 -7.56
C PRO A 66 -9.05 -7.80 -6.14
N SER A 67 -9.21 -8.63 -5.11
CA SER A 67 -8.80 -8.33 -3.73
C SER A 67 -7.93 -9.45 -3.14
N GLU A 68 -7.04 -9.09 -2.21
CA GLU A 68 -6.15 -10.01 -1.50
C GLU A 68 -6.03 -9.61 -0.03
N PHE A 69 -5.84 -10.59 0.86
CA PHE A 69 -5.56 -10.31 2.27
C PHE A 69 -4.15 -9.80 2.48
N LEU A 70 -3.99 -8.73 3.25
CA LEU A 70 -2.69 -8.27 3.68
C LEU A 70 -2.08 -9.22 4.71
N ASP A 71 -0.76 -9.24 4.72
CA ASP A 71 0.04 -9.81 5.79
C ASP A 71 0.33 -8.77 6.88
N ALA A 72 1.27 -9.10 7.78
CA ALA A 72 1.59 -8.25 8.91
C ALA A 72 2.19 -6.89 8.48
N PRO A 73 1.75 -5.77 9.06
CA PRO A 73 2.37 -4.46 8.86
C PRO A 73 3.80 -4.41 9.43
N PRO A 74 4.66 -3.47 8.99
CA PRO A 74 4.36 -2.41 8.01
C PRO A 74 4.47 -2.90 6.57
N TRP A 75 3.53 -2.49 5.73
CA TRP A 75 3.47 -2.95 4.34
C TRP A 75 4.40 -2.16 3.44
N THR A 76 5.21 -2.86 2.64
CA THR A 76 6.26 -2.22 1.83
C THR A 76 6.01 -2.34 0.34
N PHE A 77 6.34 -1.27 -0.38
CA PHE A 77 6.30 -1.24 -1.84
C PHE A 77 7.18 -0.12 -2.39
N SER A 78 7.43 -0.15 -3.70
CA SER A 78 8.14 0.90 -4.40
C SER A 78 7.23 1.57 -5.43
N VAL A 79 7.36 2.89 -5.52
CA VAL A 79 6.66 3.73 -6.48
C VAL A 79 7.66 4.18 -7.54
N GLY A 80 7.36 3.86 -8.80
CA GLY A 80 8.20 4.22 -9.94
C GLY A 80 8.22 5.74 -10.22
N ALA A 81 9.03 6.14 -11.21
CA ALA A 81 9.28 7.54 -11.56
C ALA A 81 8.03 8.40 -11.86
N ARG A 82 6.89 7.76 -12.12
CA ARG A 82 5.63 8.43 -12.47
C ARG A 82 4.74 8.73 -11.26
N GLY A 83 5.14 8.30 -10.07
CA GLY A 83 4.30 8.35 -8.89
C GLY A 83 3.20 7.29 -8.91
N ALA A 84 2.42 7.25 -7.83
CA ALA A 84 1.27 6.37 -7.68
C ALA A 84 0.17 7.09 -6.89
N PHE A 85 -1.05 6.56 -6.94
CA PHE A 85 -2.08 6.91 -5.96
C PHE A 85 -2.16 5.81 -4.91
N PHE A 86 -2.12 6.21 -3.65
CA PHE A 86 -2.41 5.34 -2.51
C PHE A 86 -3.81 5.65 -2.01
N THR A 87 -4.69 4.68 -2.10
CA THR A 87 -6.08 4.78 -1.64
C THR A 87 -6.26 3.93 -0.40
N VAL A 88 -6.94 4.47 0.60
CA VAL A 88 -7.41 3.73 1.79
C VAL A 88 -8.88 4.05 1.99
N THR A 89 -9.69 3.07 2.35
CA THR A 89 -11.10 3.25 2.69
C THR A 89 -11.53 2.31 3.79
N ASP A 90 -12.51 2.74 4.57
CA ASP A 90 -13.28 1.87 5.46
C ASP A 90 -14.16 0.92 4.63
N ALA A 91 -14.54 -0.22 5.21
CA ALA A 91 -15.43 -1.21 4.61
C ALA A 91 -16.75 -1.28 5.37
N PHE A 92 -17.79 -1.84 4.74
CA PHE A 92 -19.11 -2.05 5.35
C PHE A 92 -19.75 -0.74 5.83
N LEU A 93 -20.09 -0.67 7.12
CA LEU A 93 -20.71 0.47 7.77
C LEU A 93 -19.65 1.52 8.11
N ALA A 94 -19.92 2.76 7.72
CA ALA A 94 -19.12 3.91 8.09
C ALA A 94 -19.10 4.12 9.61
N ASP A 95 -18.00 3.72 10.25
CA ASP A 95 -17.76 3.94 11.67
C ASP A 95 -16.32 4.32 12.01
N SER A 96 -15.41 4.22 11.05
CA SER A 96 -13.97 4.32 11.32
C SER A 96 -13.29 5.42 10.54
N ARG A 97 -12.19 5.93 11.10
CA ARG A 97 -11.34 6.94 10.46
C ARG A 97 -9.89 6.61 10.69
N PHE A 98 -9.05 6.69 9.67
CA PHE A 98 -7.67 6.23 9.74
C PHE A 98 -6.67 7.36 9.53
N GLU A 99 -5.52 7.24 10.20
CA GLU A 99 -4.31 7.98 9.89
C GLU A 99 -3.31 7.05 9.20
N ILE A 100 -2.71 7.54 8.12
CA ILE A 100 -1.75 6.79 7.31
C ILE A 100 -0.35 7.30 7.64
N PHE A 101 0.58 6.38 7.92
CA PHE A 101 1.97 6.69 8.20
C PHE A 101 2.89 6.06 7.15
N ASN A 102 3.96 6.77 6.79
CA ASN A 102 5.08 6.25 6.00
C ASN A 102 6.36 6.38 6.82
N ASN A 103 7.01 5.26 7.15
CA ASN A 103 8.18 5.24 8.03
C ASN A 103 7.94 5.99 9.36
N GLY A 104 6.74 5.86 9.93
CA GLY A 104 6.33 6.53 11.16
C GLY A 104 5.98 8.03 11.02
N VAL A 105 6.08 8.61 9.82
CA VAL A 105 5.65 9.99 9.55
C VAL A 105 4.25 10.00 8.98
N SER A 106 3.35 10.81 9.56
CA SER A 106 1.98 10.94 9.07
C SER A 106 1.94 11.49 7.64
N LEU A 107 1.19 10.80 6.77
CA LEU A 107 0.81 11.24 5.43
C LEU A 107 -0.56 11.93 5.42
N GLY A 108 -1.33 11.81 6.51
CA GLY A 108 -2.64 12.42 6.67
C GLY A 108 -3.73 11.46 7.12
N LEU A 109 -4.92 12.03 7.34
CA LEU A 109 -6.14 11.32 7.75
C LEU A 109 -7.04 11.03 6.54
N THR A 110 -7.81 9.96 6.63
CA THR A 110 -9.01 9.78 5.78
C THR A 110 -10.07 10.84 6.08
N SER A 111 -11.05 10.95 5.20
CA SER A 111 -12.23 11.81 5.40
C SER A 111 -12.97 11.43 6.68
N ALA A 112 -13.76 12.37 7.21
CA ALA A 112 -14.75 12.03 8.22
C ALA A 112 -15.85 11.16 7.58
N PHE A 113 -16.38 10.22 8.35
CA PHE A 113 -17.48 9.37 7.92
C PHE A 113 -18.84 9.93 8.34
N THR A 114 -19.91 9.43 7.73
CA THR A 114 -21.30 9.73 8.09
C THR A 114 -21.93 8.46 8.67
N PRO A 115 -22.33 8.45 9.95
CA PRO A 115 -22.90 7.26 10.57
C PRO A 115 -24.09 6.68 9.80
N GLY A 116 -24.10 5.36 9.64
CA GLY A 116 -25.19 4.62 8.98
C GLY A 116 -25.11 4.55 7.46
N VAL A 117 -24.07 5.10 6.84
CA VAL A 117 -23.75 4.82 5.43
C VAL A 117 -23.12 3.43 5.34
N ASP A 118 -23.53 2.65 4.35
CA ASP A 118 -23.04 1.30 4.09
C ASP A 118 -22.57 1.19 2.63
N CYS A 119 -21.36 0.69 2.41
CA CYS A 119 -20.82 0.40 1.09
C CYS A 119 -20.68 -1.10 0.81
N LEU A 120 -21.20 -1.95 1.70
CA LEU A 120 -21.06 -3.39 1.69
C LEU A 120 -19.57 -3.79 1.69
N ASP A 121 -19.23 -4.82 0.92
CA ASP A 121 -17.93 -5.47 0.90
C ASP A 121 -17.27 -5.31 -0.49
N ASP A 122 -17.36 -4.12 -1.09
CA ASP A 122 -16.72 -3.81 -2.37
C ASP A 122 -15.79 -2.60 -2.22
N PRO A 123 -14.45 -2.78 -2.31
CA PRO A 123 -13.49 -1.71 -2.10
C PRO A 123 -13.66 -0.53 -3.08
N GLN A 124 -14.06 -0.79 -4.32
CA GLN A 124 -14.24 0.26 -5.32
C GLN A 124 -15.50 1.09 -5.04
N VAL A 125 -16.57 0.43 -4.56
CA VAL A 125 -17.78 1.11 -4.11
C VAL A 125 -17.48 1.91 -2.85
N CYS A 126 -16.84 1.32 -1.85
CA CYS A 126 -16.47 1.99 -0.59
C CYS A 126 -15.61 3.24 -0.83
N ALA A 127 -14.57 3.14 -1.67
CA ALA A 127 -13.67 4.25 -1.96
C ALA A 127 -14.32 5.43 -2.70
N THR A 128 -15.53 5.25 -3.25
CA THR A 128 -16.26 6.28 -4.00
C THR A 128 -17.58 6.70 -3.34
N THR A 129 -18.02 6.00 -2.30
CA THR A 129 -19.29 6.27 -1.61
C THR A 129 -19.15 7.46 -0.66
N PRO A 130 -19.91 8.56 -0.86
CA PRO A 130 -19.89 9.69 0.06
C PRO A 130 -20.32 9.27 1.46
N GLY A 131 -19.56 9.66 2.47
CA GLY A 131 -19.83 9.32 3.87
C GLY A 131 -19.10 8.07 4.35
N ILE A 132 -18.50 7.28 3.46
CA ILE A 132 -17.45 6.32 3.86
C ILE A 132 -16.13 7.06 4.04
N SER A 133 -15.41 6.74 5.12
CA SER A 133 -14.09 7.29 5.40
C SER A 133 -13.10 6.78 4.36
N SER A 134 -12.50 7.69 3.59
CA SER A 134 -11.53 7.36 2.56
C SER A 134 -10.47 8.45 2.37
N ALA A 135 -9.32 8.05 1.85
CA ALA A 135 -8.24 8.95 1.41
C ALA A 135 -7.69 8.45 0.08
N LYS A 136 -7.35 9.38 -0.81
CA LYS A 136 -6.55 9.14 -2.01
C LYS A 136 -5.36 10.09 -2.02
N LEU A 137 -4.20 9.55 -1.73
CA LEU A 137 -2.94 10.29 -1.59
C LEU A 137 -2.10 10.12 -2.86
N THR A 138 -1.44 11.20 -3.29
CA THR A 138 -0.46 11.14 -4.38
C THR A 138 0.91 10.81 -3.80
N LEU A 139 1.49 9.69 -4.21
CA LEU A 139 2.82 9.26 -3.79
C LEU A 139 3.86 9.65 -4.83
N THR A 140 4.94 10.27 -4.39
CA THR A 140 6.12 10.53 -5.22
C THR A 140 6.93 9.25 -5.44
N PRO A 141 7.80 9.20 -6.45
CA PRO A 141 8.72 8.08 -6.64
C PRO A 141 9.54 7.80 -5.37
N GLY A 142 9.73 6.53 -5.01
CA GLY A 142 10.47 6.13 -3.82
C GLY A 142 9.99 4.82 -3.20
N SER A 143 10.60 4.45 -2.08
CA SER A 143 10.21 3.29 -1.28
C SER A 143 9.31 3.72 -0.12
N TYR A 144 8.29 2.92 0.15
CA TYR A 144 7.29 3.18 1.18
C TYR A 144 7.23 2.02 2.17
N SER A 145 6.98 2.36 3.44
CA SER A 145 6.71 1.43 4.52
C SER A 145 5.50 1.96 5.28
N ILE A 146 4.33 1.43 4.95
CA ILE A 146 3.05 1.98 5.37
C ILE A 146 2.56 1.30 6.64
N THR A 147 2.05 2.11 7.54
CA THR A 147 1.25 1.67 8.68
C THR A 147 -0.03 2.47 8.70
N ILE A 148 -1.15 1.84 9.02
CA ILE A 148 -2.45 2.50 9.15
C ILE A 148 -2.87 2.39 10.61
N VAL A 149 -3.36 3.48 11.19
CA VAL A 149 -3.83 3.50 12.58
C VAL A 149 -5.25 4.08 12.59
N PRO A 150 -6.28 3.34 13.02
CA PRO A 150 -7.59 3.92 13.31
C PRO A 150 -7.46 5.01 14.37
N THR A 151 -8.07 6.15 14.12
CA THR A 151 -8.22 7.28 15.04
C THR A 151 -9.61 7.34 15.65
N GLN A 152 -10.58 6.68 14.99
CA GLN A 152 -11.96 6.50 15.39
C GLN A 152 -12.44 5.15 14.84
N GLY A 153 -13.49 4.60 15.44
CA GLY A 153 -14.04 3.28 15.10
C GLY A 153 -13.82 2.24 16.18
N GLU A 154 -14.42 1.08 15.97
CA GLU A 154 -14.19 -0.13 16.77
C GLU A 154 -13.50 -1.19 15.91
N LEU A 155 -13.85 -2.47 16.07
CA LEU A 155 -13.31 -3.56 15.27
C LEU A 155 -13.94 -3.57 13.89
N GLY A 156 -13.10 -3.64 12.86
CA GLY A 156 -13.56 -3.63 11.48
C GLY A 156 -12.49 -4.04 10.47
N VAL A 157 -12.85 -3.87 9.20
CA VAL A 157 -12.02 -4.18 8.03
C VAL A 157 -11.90 -2.92 7.20
N GLY A 158 -10.74 -2.72 6.60
CA GLY A 158 -10.51 -1.65 5.63
C GLY A 158 -9.82 -2.17 4.39
N PHE A 159 -9.86 -1.35 3.35
CA PHE A 159 -9.22 -1.65 2.07
C PHE A 159 -8.14 -0.63 1.77
N LEU A 160 -7.06 -1.09 1.15
CA LEU A 160 -6.05 -0.22 0.55
C LEU A 160 -5.68 -0.66 -0.86
N GLN A 161 -5.22 0.28 -1.68
CA GLN A 161 -4.69 0.01 -3.00
C GLN A 161 -3.61 1.01 -3.35
N VAL A 162 -2.55 0.53 -4.00
CA VAL A 162 -1.59 1.38 -4.70
C VAL A 162 -1.86 1.25 -6.21
N SER A 163 -2.18 2.35 -6.89
CA SER A 163 -2.48 2.36 -8.32
C SER A 163 -1.54 3.28 -9.09
N ASN A 164 -1.22 2.91 -10.34
CA ASN A 164 -0.40 3.76 -11.20
C ASN A 164 -1.15 5.05 -11.58
N VAL A 165 -0.41 6.17 -11.66
CA VAL A 165 -0.95 7.39 -12.25
C VAL A 165 -1.11 7.16 -13.77
N PRO A 166 -2.29 7.40 -14.38
CA PRO A 166 -2.49 7.25 -15.82
C PRO A 166 -1.46 8.04 -16.64
N GLU A 167 -1.04 7.52 -17.81
CA GLU A 167 -0.12 8.28 -18.67
C GLU A 167 -0.80 9.57 -19.12
N PRO A 168 -0.13 10.74 -19.01
CA PRO A 168 -0.64 11.93 -19.66
C PRO A 168 -0.80 11.66 -21.15
N ALA A 169 -2.01 11.86 -21.69
CA ALA A 169 -2.26 11.76 -23.13
C ALA A 169 -1.38 12.72 -23.97
N SER A 170 -0.62 13.59 -23.31
CA SER A 170 0.41 14.48 -23.85
C SER A 170 1.39 13.78 -24.80
N VAL A 171 1.84 12.55 -24.51
CA VAL A 171 2.76 11.83 -25.41
C VAL A 171 2.07 11.50 -26.73
N GLY A 172 0.82 11.02 -26.65
CA GLY A 172 -0.02 10.78 -27.82
C GLY A 172 -0.30 12.05 -28.61
N LEU A 173 -0.55 13.17 -27.93
CA LEU A 173 -0.78 14.47 -28.55
C LEU A 173 0.47 15.04 -29.22
N ILE A 174 1.65 14.88 -28.62
CA ILE A 174 2.92 15.30 -29.23
C ILE A 174 3.19 14.45 -30.49
N ALA A 175 3.01 13.13 -30.39
CA ALA A 175 3.18 12.24 -31.55
C ALA A 175 2.19 12.60 -32.68
N ALA A 176 0.91 12.82 -32.34
CA ALA A 176 -0.11 13.23 -33.30
C ALA A 176 0.20 14.61 -33.92
N GLY A 177 0.66 15.57 -33.11
CA GLY A 177 1.09 16.88 -33.56
C GLY A 177 2.25 16.83 -34.55
N MET A 178 3.28 16.01 -34.26
CA MET A 178 4.41 15.80 -35.18
C MET A 178 3.98 15.10 -36.48
N ALA A 179 3.07 14.12 -36.40
CA ALA A 179 2.51 13.46 -37.58
C ALA A 179 1.70 14.44 -38.46
N ALA A 180 0.91 15.32 -37.85
CA ALA A 180 0.14 16.33 -38.59
C ALA A 180 1.06 17.35 -39.30
N LEU A 181 2.13 17.79 -38.63
CA LEU A 181 3.10 18.74 -39.20
C LEU A 181 3.88 18.14 -40.38
N THR A 182 4.34 16.89 -40.26
CA THR A 182 5.04 16.19 -41.35
C THR A 182 4.13 15.96 -42.56
N PHE A 183 2.88 15.56 -42.32
CA PHE A 183 1.90 15.38 -43.40
C PHE A 183 1.55 16.70 -44.10
N ALA A 184 1.35 17.79 -43.34
CA ALA A 184 1.12 19.12 -43.89
C ALA A 184 2.31 19.63 -44.72
N GLY A 185 3.54 19.39 -44.24
CA GLY A 185 4.77 19.75 -44.95
C GLY A 185 4.96 19.01 -46.29
N SER A 186 4.64 17.71 -46.33
CA SER A 186 4.76 16.90 -47.56
C SER A 186 3.78 17.32 -48.66
N ARG A 187 2.59 17.83 -48.29
CA ARG A 187 1.59 18.33 -49.24
C ARG A 187 2.01 19.65 -49.91
N ARG A 188 2.80 20.50 -49.23
CA ARG A 188 3.29 21.76 -49.79
C ARG A 188 4.30 21.51 -50.92
N LYS A 189 5.24 20.58 -50.72
CA LYS A 189 6.26 20.23 -51.74
C LYS A 189 5.67 19.66 -53.03
N LYS A 190 4.54 18.93 -52.96
CA LYS A 190 3.86 18.40 -54.16
C LYS A 190 3.17 19.47 -55.02
N LYS A 191 2.82 20.64 -54.46
CA LYS A 191 2.22 21.73 -55.24
C LYS A 191 3.25 22.54 -56.03
N GLU A 192 4.48 22.62 -55.55
CA GLU A 192 5.54 23.45 -56.16
C GLU A 192 6.17 22.80 -57.41
N VAL A 193 6.16 21.46 -57.52
CA VAL A 193 6.74 20.71 -58.65
C VAL A 193 5.79 20.60 -59.87
N ARG A 194 4.57 21.15 -59.79
CA ARG A 194 3.56 21.10 -60.86
C ARG A 194 3.28 22.45 -61.54
N SER A 195 4.11 23.46 -61.27
CA SER A 195 4.07 24.76 -61.95
C SER A 195 5.20 24.93 -62.94
#